data_AF-A0A667IN33-F1
#
_entry.id   AF-A0A667IN33-F1
#
_cell.length_a   1.000
_cell.length_b   1.000
_cell.length_c   1.000
_cell.angle_alpha   90.00
_cell.angle_beta   90.00
_cell.angle_gamma   90.00
#
_symmetry.space_group_name_H-M   'P 1'
#
loop_
_entity.id
_entity.type
_entity.pdbx_description
1 polymer ?
#
loop_
_entity_poly.entity_id
_entity_poly.type
_entity_poly.pdbx_seq_one_letter_code
_entity_poly.pdbx_strand_id
1 'polypeptide(L)'
;MALAAGQSLAAIKGSRHSALHVFCQLCFRETWWGRSLGTMLTELETAINSLIDVYHKYSLEKGNYHALYRDDLKKLLETECPRYMKKKDADTWFKELDVNSDGAINFEEFLILVIKVGVATHEDIHRE
;
A
#
# COMPACT_ATOMS: atom_id res chain seq x y z
N MET A 1 40.84 10.72 -54.11
CA MET A 1 41.35 11.59 -53.02
C MET A 1 40.53 12.86 -53.01
N ALA A 2 40.02 13.21 -51.80
CA ALA A 2 39.66 14.53 -51.24
C ALA A 2 39.23 15.68 -52.21
N LEU A 3 38.19 16.49 -51.94
CA LEU A 3 37.99 17.32 -50.75
C LEU A 3 36.58 17.97 -50.75
N ALA A 4 36.06 18.12 -49.53
CA ALA A 4 35.32 19.27 -48.97
C ALA A 4 34.12 19.92 -49.71
N ALA A 5 32.94 19.78 -49.08
CA ALA A 5 31.98 20.86 -48.75
C ALA A 5 31.05 20.28 -47.65
N GLY A 6 30.59 20.95 -46.61
CA GLY A 6 30.65 22.35 -46.21
C GLY A 6 30.18 22.46 -44.75
N GLN A 7 30.43 23.62 -44.14
CA GLN A 7 30.01 23.97 -42.79
C GLN A 7 28.54 24.40 -42.76
N SER A 8 27.82 24.13 -41.66
CA SER A 8 27.38 25.21 -40.76
C SER A 8 26.80 24.66 -39.45
N LEU A 9 27.17 25.33 -38.36
CA LEU A 9 26.80 25.07 -36.97
C LEU A 9 25.39 25.60 -36.65
N ALA A 10 24.64 24.84 -35.85
CA ALA A 10 24.01 25.37 -34.64
C ALA A 10 23.70 24.21 -33.69
N ALA A 11 24.29 24.27 -32.51
CA ALA A 11 24.28 23.26 -31.47
C ALA A 11 23.02 23.36 -30.59
N ILE A 12 22.41 22.23 -30.24
CA ILE A 12 21.90 21.98 -28.89
C ILE A 12 22.21 20.51 -28.52
N LYS A 13 23.04 20.37 -27.49
CA LYS A 13 23.52 19.15 -26.78
C LYS A 13 22.32 18.27 -26.35
N GLY A 14 22.38 16.95 -26.22
CA GLY A 14 23.44 15.95 -26.25
C GLY A 14 22.83 14.56 -25.95
N SER A 15 23.40 13.55 -26.61
CA SER A 15 23.26 12.08 -26.52
C SER A 15 22.40 11.48 -25.39
N ARG A 16 21.30 10.74 -25.65
CA ARG A 16 21.18 9.35 -26.17
C ARG A 16 21.93 8.25 -25.40
N HIS A 17 21.08 7.43 -24.77
CA HIS A 17 21.15 6.00 -24.51
C HIS A 17 22.21 5.45 -23.54
N SER A 18 21.72 4.85 -22.44
CA SER A 18 22.25 3.59 -21.91
C SER A 18 21.19 2.84 -21.09
N ALA A 19 21.05 1.56 -21.43
CA ALA A 19 20.79 0.43 -20.55
C ALA A 19 19.46 0.32 -19.78
N LEU A 20 18.61 -0.57 -20.30
CA LEU A 20 17.73 -1.46 -19.55
C LEU A 20 18.51 -2.25 -18.47
N HIS A 21 17.83 -2.55 -17.37
CA HIS A 21 18.23 -3.39 -16.24
C HIS A 21 19.27 -2.82 -15.26
N VAL A 22 18.74 -2.44 -14.09
CA VAL A 22 19.23 -2.64 -12.71
C VAL A 22 19.02 -1.34 -11.95
N PHE A 23 17.81 -1.14 -11.40
CA PHE A 23 17.54 -0.54 -10.08
C PHE A 23 16.02 -0.46 -9.86
N CYS A 24 15.33 -1.60 -9.89
CA CYS A 24 13.93 -1.70 -9.48
C CYS A 24 13.81 -2.05 -7.98
N GLN A 25 14.44 -1.25 -7.11
CA GLN A 25 14.27 -1.45 -5.66
C GLN A 25 14.33 -0.17 -4.82
N LEU A 26 14.30 1.02 -5.44
CA LEU A 26 14.29 2.30 -4.70
C LEU A 26 13.14 3.25 -5.06
N CYS A 27 12.30 2.93 -6.04
CA CYS A 27 11.18 3.82 -6.42
C CYS A 27 9.82 3.48 -5.78
N PHE A 28 9.68 2.43 -4.98
CA PHE A 28 8.36 2.02 -4.47
C PHE A 28 7.95 2.63 -3.12
N ARG A 29 8.77 3.51 -2.51
CA ARG A 29 8.50 4.07 -1.17
C ARG A 29 8.16 5.56 -1.12
N GLU A 30 7.98 6.25 -2.25
CA GLU A 30 7.99 7.74 -2.24
C GLU A 30 6.81 8.45 -2.92
N THR A 31 5.74 7.79 -3.37
CA THR A 31 4.67 8.55 -4.09
C THR A 31 3.24 8.10 -3.86
N TRP A 32 2.80 8.06 -2.59
CA TRP A 32 1.39 8.27 -2.27
C TRP A 32 1.34 9.15 -1.02
N TRP A 33 0.94 10.41 -1.19
CA TRP A 33 1.12 11.58 -0.29
C TRP A 33 2.53 12.18 -0.29
N GLY A 34 2.73 13.22 -1.12
CA GLY A 34 3.78 14.20 -0.85
C GLY A 34 3.50 14.87 0.49
N ARG A 35 4.14 14.39 1.56
CA ARG A 35 4.04 15.02 2.89
C ARG A 35 4.77 16.35 2.84
N SER A 36 4.02 17.42 3.08
CA SER A 36 4.57 18.73 3.42
C SER A 36 5.46 18.58 4.65
N LEU A 37 6.71 19.03 4.52
CA LEU A 37 7.68 19.10 5.60
C LEU A 37 7.20 20.19 6.58
N GLY A 38 6.46 19.85 7.65
CA GLY A 38 5.93 20.92 8.51
C GLY A 38 5.29 20.60 9.86
N THR A 39 4.90 19.38 10.19
CA THR A 39 4.33 19.06 11.52
C THR A 39 4.78 17.68 11.99
N MET A 40 5.30 17.58 13.22
CA MET A 40 5.44 16.28 13.88
C MET A 40 4.04 15.78 14.22
N LEU A 41 3.73 14.57 13.78
CA LEU A 41 2.47 13.92 14.11
C LEU A 41 2.47 13.49 15.58
N THR A 42 1.30 13.55 16.19
CA THR A 42 1.05 12.88 17.47
C THR A 42 1.13 11.36 17.30
N GLU A 43 1.26 10.63 18.41
CA GLU A 43 1.30 9.16 18.40
C GLU A 43 0.03 8.57 17.78
N LEU A 44 -1.14 9.16 18.10
CA LEU A 44 -2.42 8.69 17.57
C LEU A 44 -2.53 8.93 16.06
N GLU A 45 -2.16 10.12 15.57
CA GLU A 45 -2.15 10.40 14.13
C GLU A 45 -1.16 9.49 13.39
N THR A 46 -0.04 9.15 14.01
CA THR A 46 0.94 8.19 13.46
C THR A 46 0.35 6.78 13.37
N ALA A 47 -0.36 6.34 14.42
CA ALA A 47 -1.03 5.06 14.42
C ALA A 47 -2.14 4.99 13.36
N ILE A 48 -2.96 6.03 13.24
CA ILE A 48 -4.00 6.12 12.21
C ILE A 48 -3.40 6.07 10.80
N ASN A 49 -2.32 6.82 10.55
CA ASN A 49 -1.62 6.75 9.27
C ASN A 49 -1.08 5.33 9.00
N SER A 50 -0.59 4.64 10.01
CA SER A 50 -0.12 3.25 9.86
C SER A 50 -1.26 2.31 9.48
N LEU A 51 -2.47 2.50 10.03
CA LEU A 51 -3.65 1.71 9.64
C LEU A 51 -4.04 1.97 8.18
N ILE A 52 -3.99 3.23 7.74
CA ILE A 52 -4.27 3.64 6.36
C ILE A 52 -3.23 3.04 5.41
N ASP A 53 -1.95 3.09 5.78
CA ASP A 53 -0.86 2.55 4.97
C ASP A 53 -0.97 1.03 4.80
N VAL A 54 -1.34 0.31 5.87
CA VAL A 54 -1.63 -1.13 5.81
C VAL A 54 -2.79 -1.40 4.86
N TYR A 55 -3.89 -0.66 4.97
CA TYR A 55 -5.03 -0.84 4.06
C TYR A 55 -4.63 -0.66 2.59
N HIS A 56 -3.96 0.45 2.28
CA HIS A 56 -3.53 0.76 0.91
C HIS A 56 -2.49 -0.21 0.36
N LYS A 57 -1.61 -0.75 1.22
CA LYS A 57 -0.62 -1.76 0.82
C LYS A 57 -1.27 -2.96 0.14
N TYR A 58 -2.46 -3.38 0.60
CA TYR A 58 -3.17 -4.53 0.05
C TYR A 58 -4.20 -4.14 -1.01
N SER A 59 -4.88 -3.00 -0.89
CA SER A 59 -5.88 -2.57 -1.89
C SER A 59 -5.26 -2.19 -3.24
N LEU A 60 -4.02 -1.69 -3.22
CA LEU A 60 -3.28 -1.33 -4.42
C LEU A 60 -2.82 -2.53 -5.27
N GLU A 61 -2.85 -3.77 -4.76
CA GLU A 61 -2.38 -4.94 -5.52
C GLU A 61 -3.17 -5.15 -6.81
N LYS A 62 -4.47 -4.86 -6.79
CA LYS A 62 -5.37 -4.94 -7.96
C LYS A 62 -5.65 -3.57 -8.58
N GLY A 63 -4.95 -2.52 -8.14
CA GLY A 63 -5.06 -1.16 -8.67
C GLY A 63 -6.28 -0.35 -8.21
N ASN A 64 -7.05 -0.84 -7.24
CA ASN A 64 -8.16 -0.09 -6.63
C ASN A 64 -7.85 0.29 -5.19
N TYR A 65 -7.42 1.53 -4.97
CA TYR A 65 -7.04 2.04 -3.65
C TYR A 65 -8.18 2.03 -2.62
N HIS A 66 -9.44 1.96 -3.07
CA HIS A 66 -10.62 2.02 -2.21
C HIS A 66 -11.22 0.66 -1.86
N ALA A 67 -10.68 -0.45 -2.35
CA ALA A 67 -11.28 -1.76 -2.16
C ALA A 67 -10.25 -2.85 -1.86
N LEU A 68 -10.48 -3.61 -0.80
CA LEU A 68 -9.87 -4.92 -0.61
C LEU A 68 -10.83 -5.99 -1.12
N TYR A 69 -10.44 -6.67 -2.20
CA TYR A 69 -11.18 -7.85 -2.64
C TYR A 69 -10.80 -9.05 -1.79
N ARG A 70 -11.56 -10.14 -1.96
CA ARG A 70 -11.43 -11.37 -1.19
C ARG A 70 -10.00 -11.90 -1.03
N ASP A 71 -9.23 -11.94 -2.11
CA ASP A 71 -7.84 -12.43 -2.08
C ASP A 71 -6.91 -11.45 -1.36
N ASP A 72 -7.18 -10.15 -1.50
CA ASP A 72 -6.38 -9.07 -0.89
C ASP A 72 -6.57 -9.11 0.64
N LEU A 73 -7.83 -9.25 1.08
CA LEU A 73 -8.16 -9.43 2.50
C LEU A 73 -7.53 -10.70 3.05
N LYS A 74 -7.57 -11.81 2.32
CA LYS A 74 -6.94 -13.07 2.74
C LYS A 74 -5.44 -12.86 2.96
N LYS A 75 -4.76 -12.21 2.02
CA LYS A 75 -3.32 -11.92 2.13
C LYS A 75 -3.00 -10.99 3.30
N LEU A 76 -3.84 -9.98 3.53
CA LEU A 76 -3.74 -9.08 4.69
C LEU A 76 -3.84 -9.87 6.00
N LEU A 77 -4.86 -10.72 6.15
CA LEU A 77 -5.09 -11.51 7.35
C LEU A 77 -3.95 -12.49 7.63
N GLU A 78 -3.44 -13.17 6.59
CA GLU A 78 -2.32 -14.11 6.70
C GLU A 78 -1.01 -13.42 7.12
N THR A 79 -0.80 -12.18 6.67
CA THR A 79 0.45 -11.43 6.91
C THR A 79 0.42 -10.65 8.21
N GLU A 80 -0.61 -9.83 8.41
CA GLU A 80 -0.67 -8.84 9.49
C GLU A 80 -1.39 -9.40 10.74
N CYS A 81 -2.29 -10.38 10.56
CA CYS A 81 -3.14 -10.93 11.63
C CYS A 81 -3.08 -12.47 11.77
N PRO A 82 -1.90 -13.14 11.71
CA PRO A 82 -1.80 -14.60 11.63
C PRO A 82 -2.38 -15.34 12.85
N ARG A 83 -2.41 -14.69 14.02
CA ARG A 83 -3.02 -15.26 15.24
C ARG A 83 -4.54 -15.38 15.11
N TYR A 84 -5.19 -14.43 14.44
CA TYR A 84 -6.64 -14.38 14.28
C TYR A 84 -7.15 -15.36 13.21
N MET A 85 -6.30 -15.71 12.25
CA MET A 85 -6.56 -16.76 11.25
C MET A 85 -6.68 -18.17 11.84
N LYS A 86 -6.18 -18.41 13.07
CA LYS A 86 -6.30 -19.73 13.74
C LYS A 86 -7.72 -20.02 14.23
N LYS A 87 -8.51 -18.97 14.50
CA LYS A 87 -9.86 -19.09 15.07
C LYS A 87 -10.95 -19.01 13.99
N LYS A 88 -10.65 -18.35 12.87
CA LYS A 88 -11.63 -18.01 11.85
C LYS A 88 -10.96 -17.86 10.48
N ASP A 89 -11.53 -18.49 9.46
CA ASP A 89 -11.03 -18.45 8.09
C ASP A 89 -11.32 -17.10 7.41
N ALA A 90 -10.55 -16.80 6.35
CA ALA A 90 -10.63 -15.53 5.63
C ALA A 90 -12.00 -15.29 4.97
N ASP A 91 -12.72 -16.36 4.60
CA ASP A 91 -13.98 -16.25 3.89
C ASP A 91 -15.09 -15.83 4.85
N THR A 92 -15.07 -16.38 6.05
CA THR A 92 -15.98 -15.97 7.13
C THR A 92 -15.66 -14.57 7.63
N TRP A 93 -14.39 -14.14 7.58
CA TRP A 93 -14.03 -12.73 7.82
C TRP A 93 -14.59 -11.82 6.74
N PHE A 94 -14.40 -12.16 5.46
CA PHE A 94 -14.88 -11.36 4.35
C PHE A 94 -16.40 -11.13 4.44
N LYS A 95 -17.18 -12.20 4.65
CA LYS A 95 -18.63 -12.12 4.80
C LYS A 95 -19.11 -11.27 5.98
N GLU A 96 -18.31 -11.17 7.03
CA GLU A 96 -18.66 -10.38 8.21
C GLU A 96 -18.33 -8.90 8.01
N LEU A 97 -17.28 -8.60 7.25
CA LEU A 97 -16.82 -7.24 7.00
C LEU A 97 -17.55 -6.57 5.82
N ASP A 98 -17.96 -7.34 4.80
CA ASP A 98 -18.71 -6.88 3.62
C ASP A 98 -20.17 -6.59 4.00
N VAL A 99 -20.38 -5.52 4.78
CA VAL A 99 -21.67 -5.17 5.38
C VAL A 99 -22.64 -4.70 4.30
N ASN A 100 -22.15 -3.95 3.31
CA ASN A 100 -22.97 -3.47 2.21
C ASN A 100 -23.19 -4.54 1.12
N SER A 101 -22.47 -5.68 1.19
CA SER A 101 -22.54 -6.81 0.24
C SER A 101 -22.20 -6.42 -1.20
N ASP A 102 -21.23 -5.52 -1.40
CA ASP A 102 -20.76 -5.11 -2.71
C ASP A 102 -19.63 -5.98 -3.28
N GLY A 103 -19.15 -6.95 -2.48
CA GLY A 103 -18.09 -7.87 -2.88
C GLY A 103 -16.68 -7.27 -2.76
N ALA A 104 -16.54 -6.14 -2.05
CA ALA A 104 -15.29 -5.53 -1.65
C ALA A 104 -15.37 -5.05 -0.20
N ILE A 105 -14.22 -4.90 0.45
CA ILE A 105 -14.13 -4.28 1.77
C ILE A 105 -13.58 -2.87 1.56
N ASN A 106 -14.39 -1.86 1.87
CA ASN A 106 -13.94 -0.47 1.87
C ASN A 106 -13.22 -0.12 3.19
N PHE A 107 -12.72 1.12 3.32
CA PHE A 107 -11.94 1.51 4.50
C PHE A 107 -12.77 1.50 5.80
N GLU A 108 -14.05 1.90 5.75
CA GLU A 108 -14.92 1.88 6.93
C GLU A 108 -15.16 0.44 7.42
N GLU A 109 -15.38 -0.48 6.49
CA GLU A 109 -15.54 -1.91 6.78
C GLU A 109 -14.23 -2.54 7.27
N PHE A 110 -13.08 -2.12 6.75
CA PHE A 110 -11.77 -2.50 7.28
C PHE A 110 -11.58 -2.05 8.73
N LEU A 111 -12.07 -0.87 9.12
CA LEU A 111 -11.97 -0.42 10.52
C LEU A 111 -12.75 -1.33 11.48
N ILE A 112 -13.79 -2.05 11.02
CA ILE A 112 -14.48 -3.06 11.82
C ILE A 112 -13.53 -4.20 12.20
N LEU A 113 -12.67 -4.65 11.27
CA LEU A 113 -11.61 -5.62 11.56
C LEU A 113 -10.65 -5.08 12.61
N VAL A 114 -10.17 -3.84 12.44
CA VAL A 114 -9.24 -3.18 13.37
C VAL A 114 -9.84 -3.10 14.76
N ILE A 115 -11.11 -2.72 14.89
CA ILE A 115 -11.82 -2.65 16.17
C ILE A 115 -11.88 -4.04 16.83
N LYS A 116 -12.30 -5.07 16.08
CA LYS A 116 -12.40 -6.45 16.61
C LYS A 116 -11.05 -6.98 17.08
N VAL A 117 -10.00 -6.78 16.29
CA VAL A 117 -8.63 -7.18 16.64
C VAL A 117 -8.11 -6.35 17.83
N GLY A 118 -8.36 -5.05 17.86
CA GLY A 118 -7.94 -4.15 18.92
C GLY A 118 -8.57 -4.51 20.26
N VAL A 119 -9.89 -4.77 20.29
CA VAL A 119 -10.60 -5.21 21.50
C VAL A 119 -10.07 -6.55 21.99
N ALA A 120 -9.93 -7.54 21.11
CA ALA A 120 -9.40 -8.85 21.49
C ALA A 120 -7.95 -8.75 22.03
N THR A 121 -7.11 -7.93 21.40
CA THR A 121 -5.73 -7.70 21.86
C THR A 121 -5.71 -7.01 23.21
N HIS A 122 -6.57 -6.00 23.42
CA HIS A 122 -6.69 -5.30 24.69
C HIS A 122 -7.12 -6.24 25.82
N GLU A 123 -8.12 -7.10 25.59
CA GLU A 123 -8.53 -8.10 26.57
C GLU A 123 -7.40 -9.08 26.90
N ASP A 124 -6.64 -9.55 25.90
CA ASP A 124 -5.56 -10.52 26.08
C ASP A 124 -4.39 -9.96 26.92
N ILE A 125 -4.16 -8.64 26.89
CA ILE A 125 -3.14 -7.98 27.72
C ILE A 125 -3.52 -7.98 29.21
N HIS A 126 -4.81 -8.03 29.52
CA HIS A 126 -5.32 -8.08 30.91
C HIS A 126 -5.57 -9.51 31.42
N ARG A 127 -5.32 -10.55 30.58
CA ARG A 127 -5.41 -11.95 31.01
C ARG A 127 -4.04 -12.37 31.59
N GLU A 128 -3.98 -12.46 32.92
CA GLU A 128 -2.86 -13.04 33.69
C GLU A 128 -2.72 -14.54 33.47
#